data_AF-A0A1H7ZT27-F1
#
_entry.id   AF-A0A1H7ZT27-F1
#
_cell.length_a   1.000
_cell.length_b   1.000
_cell.length_c   1.000
_cell.angle_alpha   90.00
_cell.angle_beta   90.00
_cell.angle_gamma   90.00
#
_symmetry.space_group_name_H-M   'P 1'
#
loop_
_entity.id
_entity.type
_entity.pdbx_description
1 polymer ?
#
loop_
_entity_poly.entity_id
_entity_poly.type
_entity_poly.pdbx_seq_one_letter_code
_entity_poly.pdbx_strand_id
1 'polypeptide(L)'
;MTDDPFDGLKPEEPPQNVTNLSDFRNRPRQVNARQANASGRKSRFFSAADLDGKPVPPREWLVPDLIPAGTVTLLTGDGGTGKSLLALQLAVACALGKTWLGRGVSAGRVLFLSAEDDEAELHRRLWDVVQAEDAALSDLDHLSIRSLAGEDALLAALDLRSGILRASDLFRELDAFMGDLRPVVLVLDTLADLFPGNENDRAQARQFVGLLRGLAAWPRRKCRPCCCAIAHGNAGSCCPPPRHGRISRSSPLPPWKTSLASSKTWANSPWC
;
A
#
# COMPACT_ATOMS: atom_id res chain seq x y z
N MET A 1 30.01 42.68 33.60
CA MET A 1 31.31 42.36 32.99
C MET A 1 31.13 41.02 32.33
N THR A 2 31.19 41.02 31.01
CA THR A 2 30.76 39.95 30.11
C THR A 2 31.77 38.81 30.09
N ASP A 3 31.30 37.60 30.39
CA ASP A 3 32.05 36.36 30.17
C ASP A 3 32.30 36.20 28.67
N ASP A 4 33.58 36.22 28.27
CA ASP A 4 34.02 35.97 26.91
C ASP A 4 33.88 34.45 26.64
N PRO A 5 33.05 34.03 25.67
CA PRO A 5 32.80 32.61 25.40
C PRO A 5 34.03 31.86 24.84
N PHE A 6 35.16 32.54 24.67
CA PHE A 6 36.43 31.97 24.20
C PHE A 6 37.48 31.79 25.30
N ASP A 7 37.18 32.18 26.55
CA ASP A 7 38.10 32.09 27.68
C ASP A 7 38.18 30.63 28.19
N GLY A 8 38.95 29.80 27.47
CA GLY A 8 39.11 28.37 27.75
C GLY A 8 39.43 27.50 26.54
N LEU A 9 39.35 28.03 25.31
CA LEU A 9 39.83 27.32 24.13
C LEU A 9 41.36 27.41 24.05
N LYS A 10 42.04 26.37 24.54
CA LYS A 10 43.44 26.16 24.21
C LYS A 10 43.53 25.84 22.72
N PRO A 11 44.43 26.49 21.94
CA PRO A 11 44.66 26.08 20.56
C PRO A 11 45.09 24.61 20.56
N GLU A 12 44.42 23.78 19.76
CA GLU A 12 44.84 22.39 19.56
C GLU A 12 46.30 22.40 19.13
N GLU A 13 47.13 21.64 19.86
CA GLU A 13 48.53 21.49 19.48
C GLU A 13 48.60 20.89 18.07
N PRO A 14 49.41 21.47 17.17
CA PRO A 14 49.56 20.94 15.84
C PRO A 14 50.02 19.48 15.92
N PRO A 15 49.49 18.58 15.09
CA PRO A 15 49.88 17.18 15.11
C PRO A 15 51.40 17.07 14.98
N GLN A 16 52.03 16.31 15.87
CA GLN A 16 53.49 16.22 16.08
C GLN A 16 54.32 15.76 14.85
N ASN A 17 53.68 15.55 13.70
CA ASN A 17 54.30 15.07 12.46
C ASN A 17 54.09 16.04 11.29
N VAL A 18 54.10 17.35 11.55
CA VAL A 18 54.04 18.39 10.50
C VAL A 18 55.19 19.38 10.73
N THR A 19 56.30 19.17 10.04
CA THR A 19 57.52 19.98 10.19
C THR A 19 57.65 21.10 9.15
N ASN A 20 56.73 21.23 8.18
CA ASN A 20 56.73 22.37 7.24
C ASN A 20 55.32 22.68 6.66
N LEU A 21 55.04 23.96 6.42
CA LEU A 21 53.80 24.47 5.82
C LEU A 21 53.59 23.95 4.38
N SER A 22 54.68 23.63 3.68
CA SER A 22 54.65 22.97 2.37
C SER A 22 53.99 21.59 2.43
N ASP A 23 54.26 20.82 3.48
CA ASP A 23 53.77 19.45 3.65
C ASP A 23 52.29 19.44 4.04
N PHE A 24 51.83 20.49 4.72
CA PHE A 24 50.42 20.70 5.01
C PHE A 24 49.63 21.08 3.74
N ARG A 25 50.20 21.94 2.88
CA ARG A 25 49.57 22.35 1.60
C ARG A 25 49.53 21.23 0.56
N ASN A 26 50.56 20.38 0.53
CA ASN A 26 50.66 19.24 -0.40
C ASN A 26 50.16 17.92 0.18
N ARG A 27 49.51 17.94 1.36
CA ARG A 27 48.93 16.72 1.89
C ARG A 27 47.86 16.23 0.90
N PRO A 28 47.94 14.98 0.42
CA PRO A 28 46.88 14.44 -0.42
C PRO A 28 45.59 14.58 0.37
N ARG A 29 44.64 15.34 -0.19
CA ARG A 29 43.31 15.51 0.40
C ARG A 29 42.82 14.10 0.68
N GLN A 30 42.67 13.73 1.95
CA GLN A 30 41.95 12.52 2.29
C GLN A 30 40.54 12.75 1.75
N VAL A 31 40.33 12.25 0.55
CA VAL A 31 39.01 12.10 -0.02
C VAL A 31 38.41 11.07 0.91
N ASN A 32 37.73 11.53 1.96
CA ASN A 32 36.72 10.73 2.63
C ASN A 32 35.78 10.37 1.51
N ALA A 33 36.05 9.20 0.91
CA ALA A 33 35.18 8.56 -0.03
C ALA A 33 33.89 8.46 0.75
N ARG A 34 32.95 9.39 0.47
CA ARG A 34 31.54 9.18 0.71
C ARG A 34 31.34 7.80 0.14
N GLN A 35 31.17 6.81 1.02
CA GLN A 35 30.82 5.45 0.65
C GLN A 35 29.48 5.60 -0.03
N ALA A 36 29.53 5.89 -1.34
CA ALA A 36 28.44 5.67 -2.24
C ALA A 36 28.25 4.18 -2.16
N ASN A 37 27.25 3.78 -1.38
CA ASN A 37 26.78 2.41 -1.29
C ASN A 37 26.12 2.10 -2.64
N ALA A 38 26.92 2.08 -3.70
CA ALA A 38 26.56 1.68 -5.04
C ALA A 38 26.49 0.16 -4.98
N SER A 39 25.34 -0.36 -4.51
CA SER A 39 24.96 -1.72 -4.86
C SER A 39 24.99 -1.78 -6.39
N GLY A 40 26.05 -2.37 -6.95
CA GLY A 40 26.30 -2.34 -8.38
C GLY A 40 25.13 -2.99 -9.10
N ARG A 41 24.34 -2.19 -9.84
CA ARG A 41 23.22 -2.69 -10.63
C ARG A 41 23.77 -3.67 -11.67
N LYS A 42 23.55 -4.97 -11.45
CA LYS A 42 23.83 -6.01 -12.44
C LYS A 42 22.62 -6.12 -13.36
N SER A 43 22.60 -5.33 -14.42
CA SER A 43 21.54 -5.44 -15.44
C SER A 43 21.55 -6.83 -16.06
N ARG A 44 20.37 -7.43 -16.23
CA ARG A 44 20.20 -8.72 -16.93
C ARG A 44 19.46 -8.44 -18.22
N PHE A 45 20.21 -8.32 -19.31
CA PHE A 45 19.65 -8.26 -20.65
C PHE A 45 19.59 -9.67 -21.24
N PHE A 46 18.56 -9.98 -22.00
CA PHE A 46 18.40 -11.25 -22.72
C PHE A 46 17.81 -10.96 -24.10
N SER A 47 18.02 -11.86 -25.07
CA SER A 47 17.44 -11.71 -26.41
C SER A 47 15.97 -12.15 -26.39
N ALA A 48 15.09 -11.39 -27.03
CA ALA A 48 13.69 -11.80 -27.18
C ALA A 48 13.54 -13.15 -27.89
N ALA A 49 14.47 -13.47 -28.82
CA ALA A 49 14.51 -14.77 -29.50
C ALA A 49 14.78 -15.93 -28.55
N ASP A 50 15.43 -15.69 -27.40
CA ASP A 50 15.67 -16.74 -26.40
C ASP A 50 14.37 -17.23 -25.74
N LEU A 51 13.23 -16.55 -25.97
CA LEU A 51 11.92 -16.97 -25.49
C LEU A 51 11.24 -17.96 -26.44
N ASP A 52 11.74 -18.12 -27.66
CA ASP A 52 11.14 -19.06 -28.62
C ASP A 52 11.24 -20.50 -28.10
N GLY A 53 10.14 -21.26 -28.26
CA GLY A 53 9.99 -22.60 -27.71
C GLY A 53 9.91 -22.71 -26.18
N LYS A 54 10.04 -21.62 -25.40
CA LYS A 54 9.83 -21.64 -23.95
C LYS A 54 8.34 -21.56 -23.61
N PRO A 55 7.84 -22.32 -22.61
CA PRO A 55 6.47 -22.21 -22.17
C PRO A 55 6.21 -20.80 -21.61
N VAL A 56 5.09 -20.20 -22.00
CA VAL A 56 4.64 -18.92 -21.44
C VAL A 56 4.23 -19.16 -19.99
N PRO A 57 4.83 -18.47 -19.00
CA PRO A 57 4.48 -18.68 -17.61
C PRO A 57 3.02 -18.25 -17.37
N PRO A 58 2.22 -19.07 -16.66
CA PRO A 58 0.85 -18.70 -16.33
C PRO A 58 0.85 -17.49 -15.38
N ARG A 59 -0.19 -16.66 -15.48
CA ARG A 59 -0.38 -15.56 -14.55
C ARG A 59 -0.95 -16.10 -13.24
N GLU A 60 -0.26 -15.83 -12.14
CA GLU A 60 -0.75 -16.11 -10.80
C GLU A 60 -1.69 -14.99 -10.32
N TRP A 61 -2.73 -15.36 -9.57
CA TRP A 61 -3.79 -14.45 -9.12
C TRP A 61 -4.10 -14.64 -7.64
N LEU A 62 -4.31 -13.53 -6.92
CA LEU A 62 -5.01 -13.57 -5.62
C LEU A 62 -6.51 -13.68 -5.85
N VAL A 63 -7.04 -12.88 -6.76
CA VAL A 63 -8.44 -12.92 -7.20
C VAL A 63 -8.43 -12.98 -8.73
N PRO A 64 -8.95 -14.05 -9.36
CA PRO A 64 -8.93 -14.21 -10.81
C PRO A 64 -9.49 -12.99 -11.54
N ASP A 65 -8.75 -12.55 -12.55
CA ASP A 65 -9.05 -11.40 -13.43
C ASP A 65 -9.15 -10.03 -12.74
N LEU A 66 -8.82 -9.95 -11.43
CA LEU A 66 -8.97 -8.72 -10.66
C LEU A 66 -7.70 -8.32 -9.90
N ILE A 67 -7.09 -9.25 -9.17
CA ILE A 67 -5.90 -8.97 -8.34
C ILE A 67 -4.78 -9.94 -8.71
N PRO A 68 -3.77 -9.52 -9.51
CA PRO A 68 -2.63 -10.35 -9.87
C PRO A 68 -1.72 -10.63 -8.68
N ALA A 69 -1.19 -11.84 -8.59
CA ALA A 69 -0.25 -12.21 -7.55
C ALA A 69 1.09 -11.46 -7.67
N GLY A 70 1.73 -11.15 -6.53
CA GLY A 70 3.06 -10.52 -6.51
C GLY A 70 3.08 -9.07 -7.01
N THR A 71 1.93 -8.40 -7.01
CA THR A 71 1.79 -7.01 -7.44
C THR A 71 1.13 -6.15 -6.37
N VAL A 72 1.24 -4.83 -6.55
CA VAL A 72 0.56 -3.84 -5.71
C VAL A 72 -0.73 -3.42 -6.43
N THR A 73 -1.86 -3.58 -5.74
CA THR A 73 -3.20 -3.20 -6.21
C THR A 73 -3.78 -2.12 -5.32
N LEU A 74 -4.32 -1.06 -5.94
CA LEU A 74 -4.94 0.05 -5.25
C LEU A 74 -6.46 -0.06 -5.32
N LEU A 75 -7.12 -0.10 -4.17
CA LEU A 75 -8.55 0.07 -4.00
C LEU A 75 -8.84 1.55 -3.75
N THR A 76 -9.46 2.22 -4.72
CA THR A 76 -9.72 3.65 -4.70
C THR A 76 -11.22 3.95 -4.70
N GLY A 77 -11.60 5.07 -4.10
CA GLY A 77 -12.99 5.53 -4.01
C GLY A 77 -13.14 6.60 -2.94
N ASP A 78 -14.25 7.33 -2.98
CA ASP A 78 -14.50 8.46 -2.08
C ASP A 78 -14.52 8.05 -0.60
N GLY A 79 -14.25 8.97 0.32
CA GLY A 79 -14.35 8.71 1.76
C GLY A 79 -15.72 8.10 2.13
N GLY A 80 -15.73 7.14 3.07
CA GLY A 80 -16.97 6.50 3.52
C GLY A 80 -17.63 5.49 2.56
N THR A 81 -17.03 5.21 1.39
CA THR A 81 -17.56 4.23 0.43
C THR A 81 -17.35 2.75 0.80
N GLY A 82 -16.74 2.46 1.96
CA GLY A 82 -16.56 1.09 2.46
C GLY A 82 -15.35 0.34 1.90
N LYS A 83 -14.31 1.02 1.41
CA LYS A 83 -13.08 0.38 0.92
C LYS A 83 -12.37 -0.45 1.97
N SER A 84 -12.25 0.09 3.18
CA SER A 84 -11.68 -0.57 4.35
C SER A 84 -12.43 -1.85 4.68
N LEU A 85 -13.77 -1.77 4.71
CA LEU A 85 -14.63 -2.94 4.88
C LEU A 85 -14.48 -3.96 3.75
N LEU A 86 -14.41 -3.50 2.50
CA LEU A 86 -14.24 -4.36 1.33
C LEU A 86 -12.87 -5.06 1.34
N ALA A 87 -11.83 -4.38 1.79
CA ALA A 87 -10.49 -4.93 1.97
C ALA A 87 -10.43 -5.93 3.14
N LEU A 88 -11.15 -5.66 4.23
CA LEU A 88 -11.30 -6.58 5.35
C LEU A 88 -12.04 -7.86 4.93
N GLN A 89 -13.10 -7.74 4.13
CA GLN A 89 -13.80 -8.90 3.54
C GLN A 89 -12.87 -9.72 2.65
N LEU A 90 -12.01 -9.08 1.85
CA LEU A 90 -11.01 -9.81 1.05
C LEU A 90 -10.03 -10.57 1.95
N ALA A 91 -9.57 -9.94 3.03
CA ALA A 91 -8.67 -10.55 4.00
C ALA A 91 -9.31 -11.78 4.67
N VAL A 92 -10.56 -11.66 5.14
CA VAL A 92 -11.32 -12.75 5.73
C VAL A 92 -11.56 -13.88 4.71
N ALA A 93 -11.96 -13.57 3.48
CA ALA A 93 -12.17 -14.57 2.44
C ALA A 93 -10.87 -15.34 2.12
N CYS A 94 -9.72 -14.66 2.06
CA CYS A 94 -8.43 -15.31 1.85
C CYS A 94 -8.01 -16.19 3.05
N ALA A 95 -8.29 -15.75 4.28
CA ALA A 95 -7.98 -16.52 5.48
C ALA A 95 -8.86 -17.78 5.60
N LEU A 96 -10.16 -17.66 5.30
CA LEU A 96 -11.13 -18.77 5.34
C LEU A 96 -11.10 -19.66 4.08
N GLY A 97 -10.46 -19.21 3.00
CA GLY A 97 -10.56 -19.86 1.69
C GLY A 97 -11.96 -19.83 1.08
N LYS A 98 -12.74 -18.79 1.41
CA LYS A 98 -14.09 -18.54 0.88
C LYS A 98 -14.05 -17.64 -0.36
N THR A 99 -15.20 -17.37 -0.94
CA THR A 99 -15.30 -16.45 -2.08
C THR A 99 -15.34 -15.00 -1.62
N TRP A 100 -14.81 -14.10 -2.44
CA TRP A 100 -14.96 -12.66 -2.26
C TRP A 100 -15.65 -12.05 -3.48
N LEU A 101 -16.76 -11.33 -3.26
CA LEU A 101 -17.61 -10.79 -4.34
C LEU A 101 -18.04 -11.84 -5.37
N GLY A 102 -18.34 -13.06 -4.92
CA GLY A 102 -18.71 -14.19 -5.78
C GLY A 102 -17.54 -14.76 -6.61
N ARG A 103 -16.30 -14.38 -6.31
CA ARG A 103 -15.09 -14.88 -6.99
C ARG A 103 -14.26 -15.74 -6.04
N GLY A 104 -13.63 -16.78 -6.58
CA GLY A 104 -12.63 -17.54 -5.82
C GLY A 104 -11.43 -16.67 -5.46
N VAL A 105 -10.78 -16.97 -4.34
CA VAL A 105 -9.56 -16.29 -3.90
C VAL A 105 -8.47 -17.30 -3.60
N SER A 106 -7.21 -16.89 -3.67
CA SER A 106 -6.09 -17.69 -3.19
C SER A 106 -6.08 -17.72 -1.67
N ALA A 107 -6.39 -18.87 -1.10
CA ALA A 107 -6.39 -19.08 0.34
C ALA A 107 -4.97 -19.10 0.93
N GLY A 108 -4.82 -18.60 2.16
CA GLY A 108 -3.59 -18.67 2.92
C GLY A 108 -3.52 -17.65 4.05
N ARG A 109 -2.31 -17.46 4.59
CA ARG A 109 -2.07 -16.48 5.66
C ARG A 109 -2.25 -15.07 5.15
N VAL A 110 -2.81 -14.19 5.97
CA VAL A 110 -3.14 -12.82 5.62
C VAL A 110 -2.60 -11.88 6.68
N LEU A 111 -2.13 -10.72 6.26
CA LEU A 111 -1.77 -9.63 7.16
C LEU A 111 -2.61 -8.41 6.82
N PHE A 112 -3.33 -7.89 7.80
CA PHE A 112 -4.11 -6.65 7.70
C PHE A 112 -3.52 -5.60 8.63
N LEU A 113 -3.09 -4.47 8.08
CA LEU A 113 -2.53 -3.34 8.83
C LEU A 113 -3.49 -2.15 8.73
N SER A 114 -4.09 -1.78 9.86
CA SER A 114 -4.96 -0.61 9.95
C SER A 114 -4.21 0.56 10.60
N ALA A 115 -4.23 1.73 9.98
CA ALA A 115 -3.71 2.97 10.53
C ALA A 115 -4.80 3.86 11.16
N GLU A 116 -6.06 3.68 10.74
CA GLU A 116 -7.19 4.50 11.19
C GLU A 116 -7.96 3.89 12.37
N ASP A 117 -8.28 2.59 12.30
CA ASP A 117 -9.15 1.93 13.27
C ASP A 117 -8.36 1.34 14.44
N ASP A 118 -8.85 1.56 15.67
CA ASP A 118 -8.34 0.91 16.88
C ASP A 118 -8.72 -0.58 16.96
N GLU A 119 -8.13 -1.31 17.90
CA GLU A 119 -8.41 -2.74 18.07
C GLU A 119 -9.89 -3.05 18.34
N ALA A 120 -10.60 -2.17 19.05
CA ALA A 120 -11.99 -2.39 19.40
C ALA A 120 -12.91 -2.24 18.17
N GLU A 121 -12.65 -1.25 17.32
CA GLU A 121 -13.35 -1.06 16.07
C GLU A 121 -13.03 -2.18 15.07
N LEU A 122 -11.76 -2.56 14.95
CA LEU A 122 -11.37 -3.71 14.13
C LEU A 122 -12.08 -4.99 14.57
N HIS A 123 -12.19 -5.23 15.87
CA HIS A 123 -12.93 -6.38 16.39
C HIS A 123 -14.42 -6.32 16.04
N ARG A 124 -15.09 -5.17 16.19
CA ARG A 124 -16.51 -5.01 15.79
C ARG A 124 -16.71 -5.31 14.30
N ARG A 125 -15.91 -4.69 13.44
CA ARG A 125 -15.97 -4.89 11.98
C ARG A 125 -15.69 -6.33 11.59
N LEU A 126 -14.67 -6.94 12.21
CA LEU A 126 -14.30 -8.32 11.95
C LEU A 126 -15.43 -9.26 12.35
N TRP A 127 -16.04 -9.03 13.51
CA TRP A 127 -17.18 -9.82 13.97
C TRP A 127 -18.34 -9.76 12.97
N ASP A 128 -18.72 -8.56 12.50
CA ASP A 128 -19.78 -8.39 11.51
C ASP A 128 -19.49 -9.17 10.21
N VAL A 129 -18.26 -9.07 9.69
CA VAL A 129 -17.85 -9.77 8.47
C VAL A 129 -17.87 -11.29 8.68
N VAL A 130 -17.37 -11.77 9.81
CA VAL A 130 -17.30 -13.22 10.12
C VAL A 130 -18.69 -13.82 10.30
N GLN A 131 -19.61 -13.09 10.93
CA GLN A 131 -21.01 -13.51 11.03
C GLN A 131 -21.68 -13.58 9.66
N ALA A 132 -21.43 -12.60 8.79
CA ALA A 132 -21.96 -12.59 7.43
C ALA A 132 -21.46 -13.76 6.58
N GLU A 133 -20.24 -14.25 6.88
CA GLU A 133 -19.66 -15.42 6.24
C GLU A 133 -20.11 -16.75 6.87
N ASP A 134 -20.93 -16.77 7.92
CA ASP A 134 -21.28 -17.98 8.68
C ASP A 134 -20.02 -18.73 9.16
N ALA A 135 -19.14 -18.01 9.85
CA ALA A 135 -17.89 -18.51 10.42
C ALA A 135 -17.75 -18.07 11.90
N ALA A 136 -16.75 -18.62 12.58
CA ALA A 136 -16.33 -18.18 13.91
C ALA A 136 -15.01 -17.41 13.84
N LEU A 137 -14.78 -16.51 14.80
CA LEU A 137 -13.48 -15.82 14.92
C LEU A 137 -12.31 -16.80 15.12
N SER A 138 -12.58 -17.96 15.72
CA SER A 138 -11.60 -19.05 15.87
C SER A 138 -11.14 -19.66 14.54
N ASP A 139 -11.89 -19.46 13.46
CA ASP A 139 -11.55 -19.98 12.12
C ASP A 139 -10.56 -19.06 11.39
N LEU A 140 -10.19 -17.93 11.99
CA LEU A 140 -9.30 -16.92 11.41
C LEU A 140 -7.86 -17.00 11.94
N ASP A 141 -7.38 -18.19 12.31
CA ASP A 141 -6.00 -18.43 12.74
C ASP A 141 -4.95 -18.01 11.70
N HIS A 142 -5.35 -17.95 10.43
CA HIS A 142 -4.54 -17.47 9.31
C HIS A 142 -4.58 -15.96 9.07
N LEU A 143 -5.42 -15.19 9.78
CA LEU A 143 -5.50 -13.73 9.66
C LEU A 143 -4.80 -13.05 10.84
N SER A 144 -3.68 -12.37 10.55
CA SER A 144 -3.03 -11.47 11.50
C SER A 144 -3.47 -10.04 11.25
N ILE A 145 -3.90 -9.33 12.30
CA ILE A 145 -4.32 -7.93 12.24
C ILE A 145 -3.42 -7.10 13.17
N ARG A 146 -2.99 -5.92 12.72
CA ARG A 146 -2.31 -4.93 13.56
C ARG A 146 -2.98 -3.58 13.38
N SER A 147 -3.43 -2.99 14.48
CA SER A 147 -3.79 -1.57 14.55
C SER A 147 -2.53 -0.75 14.79
N LEU A 148 -2.45 0.41 14.15
CA LEU A 148 -1.46 1.46 14.37
C LEU A 148 -2.15 2.75 14.84
N ALA A 149 -3.42 2.68 15.25
CA ALA A 149 -4.17 3.83 15.71
C ALA A 149 -3.51 4.42 16.96
N GLY A 150 -3.06 5.68 16.86
CA GLY A 150 -2.33 6.36 17.93
C GLY A 150 -0.82 6.12 17.93
N GLU A 151 -0.27 5.41 16.95
CA GLU A 151 1.16 5.21 16.74
C GLU A 151 1.68 5.95 15.49
N ASP A 152 3.00 5.99 15.29
CA ASP A 152 3.59 6.43 14.03
C ASP A 152 3.42 5.33 12.97
N ALA A 153 2.44 5.51 12.09
CA ALA A 153 2.06 4.54 11.07
C ALA A 153 2.90 4.65 9.77
N LEU A 154 3.85 5.58 9.69
CA LEU A 154 4.56 5.85 8.44
C LEU A 154 5.46 4.68 8.01
N LEU A 155 5.23 4.18 6.79
CA LEU A 155 6.07 3.12 6.18
C LEU A 155 7.34 3.68 5.51
N ALA A 156 7.46 5.00 5.41
CA ALA A 156 8.64 5.65 4.89
C ALA A 156 8.90 6.98 5.60
N ALA A 157 10.14 7.45 5.51
CA ALA A 157 10.54 8.79 5.90
C ALA A 157 10.98 9.57 4.65
N LEU A 158 10.48 10.80 4.51
CA LEU A 158 10.86 11.71 3.42
C LEU A 158 12.07 12.55 3.81
N ASP A 159 13.17 12.41 3.07
CA ASP A 159 14.30 13.34 3.18
C ASP A 159 13.99 14.62 2.40
N LEU A 160 13.62 15.68 3.12
CA LEU A 160 13.24 16.97 2.54
C LEU A 160 14.33 17.62 1.67
N ARG A 161 15.62 17.27 1.86
CA ARG A 161 16.71 17.81 1.05
C ARG A 161 16.85 17.09 -0.29
N SER A 162 16.63 15.78 -0.32
CA SER A 162 16.82 14.96 -1.51
C SER A 162 15.52 14.59 -2.22
N GLY A 163 14.36 14.74 -1.57
CA GLY A 163 13.06 14.25 -2.04
C GLY A 163 12.97 12.72 -2.12
N ILE A 164 13.89 12.01 -1.45
CA ILE A 164 13.98 10.55 -1.47
C ILE A 164 13.22 9.97 -0.28
N LEU A 165 12.38 8.98 -0.55
CA LEU A 165 11.75 8.16 0.49
C LEU A 165 12.67 7.02 0.92
N ARG A 166 12.80 6.86 2.24
CA ARG A 166 13.54 5.76 2.86
C ARG A 166 12.60 4.91 3.70
N ALA A 167 12.78 3.60 3.71
CA ALA A 167 12.02 2.70 4.56
C ALA A 167 12.14 3.10 6.05
N SER A 168 11.01 3.16 6.75
CA SER A 168 10.96 3.42 8.20
C SER A 168 11.38 2.19 9.01
N ASP A 169 11.40 2.31 10.35
CA ASP A 169 11.54 1.16 11.26
C ASP A 169 10.34 0.21 11.11
N LEU A 170 9.11 0.74 11.10
CA LEU A 170 7.89 -0.03 10.88
C LEU A 170 7.92 -0.85 9.59
N PHE A 171 8.44 -0.28 8.49
CA PHE A 171 8.60 -1.03 7.24
C PHE A 171 9.55 -2.23 7.39
N ARG A 172 10.65 -2.07 8.14
CA ARG A 172 11.63 -3.14 8.37
C ARG A 172 11.07 -4.23 9.29
N GLU A 173 10.32 -3.84 10.32
CA GLU A 173 9.58 -4.78 11.17
C GLU A 173 8.55 -5.58 10.36
N LEU A 174 7.78 -4.89 9.52
CA LEU A 174 6.79 -5.50 8.65
C LEU A 174 7.45 -6.49 7.66
N ASP A 175 8.55 -6.10 7.02
CA ASP A 175 9.29 -6.96 6.09
C ASP A 175 9.83 -8.22 6.79
N ALA A 176 10.33 -8.08 8.02
CA ALA A 176 10.80 -9.19 8.84
C ALA A 176 9.65 -10.13 9.22
N PHE A 177 8.55 -9.60 9.75
CA PHE A 177 7.37 -10.38 10.14
C PHE A 177 6.75 -11.13 8.95
N MET A 178 6.67 -10.49 7.78
CA MET A 178 6.23 -11.13 6.54
C MET A 178 7.18 -12.27 6.10
N GLY A 179 8.42 -12.30 6.58
CA GLY A 179 9.41 -13.36 6.30
C GLY A 179 8.98 -14.71 6.85
N ASP A 180 8.43 -14.66 8.05
CA ASP A 180 7.98 -15.82 8.80
C ASP A 180 6.52 -16.14 8.47
N LEU A 181 5.66 -15.12 8.42
CA LEU A 181 4.24 -15.31 8.13
C LEU A 181 4.02 -15.81 6.69
N ARG A 182 4.73 -15.23 5.71
CA ARG A 182 4.56 -15.49 4.26
C ARG A 182 3.10 -15.37 3.81
N PRO A 183 2.47 -14.20 3.98
CA PRO A 183 1.07 -14.04 3.64
C PRO A 183 0.85 -14.09 2.11
N VAL A 184 -0.35 -14.52 1.71
CA VAL A 184 -0.82 -14.42 0.32
C VAL A 184 -1.23 -12.99 -0.02
N VAL A 185 -1.66 -12.22 0.97
CA VAL A 185 -1.98 -10.80 0.84
C VAL A 185 -1.62 -10.01 2.10
N LEU A 186 -0.99 -8.86 1.89
CA LEU A 186 -0.85 -7.75 2.82
C LEU A 186 -1.88 -6.69 2.46
N VAL A 187 -2.75 -6.33 3.39
CA VAL A 187 -3.70 -5.23 3.28
C VAL A 187 -3.19 -4.03 4.08
N LEU A 188 -3.17 -2.87 3.44
CA LEU A 188 -2.78 -1.57 4.02
C LEU A 188 -3.98 -0.63 4.00
N ASP A 189 -4.45 -0.20 5.17
CA ASP A 189 -5.70 0.56 5.34
C ASP A 189 -5.55 1.73 6.34
N THR A 190 -5.44 3.00 5.93
CA THR A 190 -5.40 3.51 4.56
C THR A 190 -4.03 4.04 4.16
N LEU A 191 -3.81 4.18 2.85
CA LEU A 191 -2.56 4.72 2.30
C LEU A 191 -2.19 6.10 2.85
N ALA A 192 -3.18 6.93 3.18
CA ALA A 192 -2.97 8.33 3.56
C ALA A 192 -2.16 8.46 4.85
N ASP A 193 -2.43 7.59 5.83
CA ASP A 193 -1.72 7.59 7.12
C ASP A 193 -0.39 6.83 7.07
N LEU A 194 -0.22 5.95 6.08
CA LEU A 194 0.99 5.15 5.90
C LEU A 194 2.06 5.86 5.05
N PHE A 195 1.68 6.92 4.34
CA PHE A 195 2.51 7.63 3.37
C PHE A 195 2.91 9.03 3.87
N PRO A 196 4.21 9.33 4.05
CA PRO A 196 4.68 10.60 4.62
C PRO A 196 4.67 11.77 3.63
N GLY A 197 4.28 11.53 2.38
CA GLY A 197 4.52 12.45 1.26
C GLY A 197 3.25 13.15 0.78
N ASN A 198 3.41 14.03 -0.20
CA ASN A 198 2.26 14.58 -0.91
C ASN A 198 1.78 13.58 -1.96
N GLU A 199 0.56 13.08 -1.82
CA GLU A 199 -0.04 12.10 -2.74
C GLU A 199 -0.14 12.63 -4.18
N ASN A 200 -0.24 13.96 -4.32
CA ASN A 200 -0.27 14.62 -5.63
C ASN A 200 1.13 14.73 -6.26
N ASP A 201 2.20 14.52 -5.50
CA ASP A 201 3.55 14.44 -6.02
C ASP A 201 3.80 13.05 -6.62
N ARG A 202 3.72 12.98 -7.96
CA ARG A 202 3.93 11.76 -8.72
C ARG A 202 5.30 11.10 -8.48
N ALA A 203 6.34 11.87 -8.13
CA ALA A 203 7.66 11.30 -7.85
C ALA A 203 7.65 10.58 -6.50
N GLN A 204 7.07 11.19 -5.47
CA GLN A 204 6.97 10.59 -4.14
C GLN A 204 6.06 9.36 -4.14
N ALA A 205 4.88 9.46 -4.77
CA ALA A 205 3.95 8.33 -4.90
C ALA A 205 4.60 7.13 -5.61
N ARG A 206 5.35 7.37 -6.70
CA ARG A 206 6.08 6.30 -7.41
C ARG A 206 7.18 5.67 -6.56
N GLN A 207 7.92 6.46 -5.79
CA GLN A 207 8.94 5.94 -4.88
C GLN A 207 8.32 5.05 -3.80
N PHE A 208 7.18 5.46 -3.24
CA PHE A 208 6.47 4.68 -2.23
C PHE A 208 5.92 3.37 -2.78
N VAL A 209 5.26 3.40 -3.95
CA VAL A 209 4.85 2.18 -4.66
C VAL A 209 6.06 1.30 -4.98
N GLY A 210 7.24 1.89 -5.25
CA GLY A 210 8.50 1.17 -5.40
C GLY A 210 8.93 0.40 -4.14
N LEU A 211 8.78 1.01 -2.96
CA LEU A 211 9.03 0.35 -1.66
C LEU A 211 8.05 -0.80 -1.43
N LEU A 212 6.75 -0.58 -1.67
CA LEU A 212 5.71 -1.62 -1.53
C LEU A 212 5.89 -2.76 -2.55
N ARG A 213 6.31 -2.45 -3.77
CA ARG A 213 6.73 -3.48 -4.74
C ARG A 213 7.91 -4.28 -4.22
N GLY A 214 8.79 -3.70 -3.41
CA GLY A 214 9.85 -4.44 -2.73
C GLY A 214 9.32 -5.53 -1.78
N LEU A 215 8.19 -5.28 -1.11
CA LEU A 215 7.49 -6.25 -0.25
C LEU A 215 6.76 -7.31 -1.07
N ALA A 216 6.14 -6.92 -2.20
CA ALA A 216 5.35 -7.81 -3.05
C ALA A 216 6.20 -8.63 -4.06
N ALA A 217 7.38 -8.14 -4.46
CA ALA A 217 8.15 -8.71 -5.56
C ALA A 217 8.91 -9.99 -5.20
N TRP A 218 8.56 -11.05 -5.93
CA TRP A 218 9.31 -12.28 -6.13
C TRP A 218 10.56 -12.00 -7.00
N PRO A 219 11.82 -12.15 -6.50
CA PRO A 219 12.38 -13.44 -6.11
C PRO A 219 13.31 -13.39 -4.86
N ARG A 220 13.13 -12.42 -3.96
CA ARG A 220 14.00 -12.31 -2.76
C ARG A 220 13.72 -13.39 -1.70
N ARG A 221 12.61 -14.11 -1.81
CA ARG A 221 12.15 -15.14 -0.86
C ARG A 221 11.95 -16.43 -1.65
N LYS A 222 12.10 -17.62 -1.06
CA LYS A 222 11.77 -18.94 -1.69
C LYS A 222 10.29 -19.32 -1.48
N CYS A 223 9.41 -18.35 -1.29
CA CYS A 223 8.02 -18.48 -0.82
C CYS A 223 7.01 -17.77 -1.74
N ARG A 224 5.83 -18.36 -1.96
CA ARG A 224 4.73 -17.83 -2.81
C ARG A 224 4.63 -16.28 -2.91
N PRO A 225 4.31 -15.73 -4.10
CA PRO A 225 4.19 -14.28 -4.27
C PRO A 225 3.08 -13.69 -3.38
N CYS A 226 3.44 -12.66 -2.61
CA CYS A 226 2.52 -11.91 -1.76
C CYS A 226 1.94 -10.73 -2.54
N CYS A 227 0.62 -10.54 -2.47
CA CYS A 227 0.00 -9.32 -2.99
C CYS A 227 0.03 -8.22 -1.95
N CYS A 228 0.12 -6.97 -2.39
CA CYS A 228 -0.15 -5.81 -1.54
C CYS A 228 -1.44 -5.16 -2.04
N ALA A 229 -2.51 -5.24 -1.26
CA ALA A 229 -3.75 -4.51 -1.50
C ALA A 229 -3.77 -3.27 -0.63
N ILE A 230 -4.03 -2.11 -1.22
CA ILE A 230 -4.01 -0.82 -0.53
C ILE A 230 -5.42 -0.23 -0.62
N ALA A 231 -6.06 0.02 0.52
CA ALA A 231 -7.25 0.85 0.57
C ALA A 231 -6.83 2.31 0.64
N HIS A 232 -7.29 3.13 -0.30
CA HIS A 232 -6.99 4.55 -0.33
C HIS A 232 -8.27 5.37 -0.46
N GLY A 233 -8.55 6.18 0.55
CA GLY A 233 -9.61 7.18 0.54
C GLY A 233 -9.07 8.53 0.14
N ASN A 234 -9.66 9.13 -0.89
CA ASN A 234 -9.37 10.52 -1.18
C ASN A 234 -10.23 11.38 -0.23
N ALA A 235 -9.63 11.98 0.80
CA ALA A 235 -10.27 13.01 1.61
C ALA A 235 -10.29 14.33 0.82
N GLY A 236 -11.01 14.36 -0.31
CA GLY A 236 -10.74 15.34 -1.36
C GLY A 236 -11.89 15.62 -2.31
N SER A 237 -13.14 15.62 -1.83
CA SER A 237 -14.20 16.40 -2.48
C SER A 237 -15.16 16.93 -1.43
N CYS A 238 -14.95 18.19 -1.03
CA CYS A 238 -16.04 18.98 -0.48
C CYS A 238 -17.12 19.04 -1.56
N CYS A 239 -18.12 18.17 -1.49
CA CYS A 239 -19.37 18.39 -2.19
C CYS A 239 -19.94 19.69 -1.59
N PRO A 240 -20.09 20.79 -2.36
CA PRO A 240 -20.76 21.96 -1.83
C PRO A 240 -22.19 21.54 -1.45
N PRO A 241 -22.72 21.98 -0.30
CA PRO A 241 -24.09 21.66 0.07
C PRO A 241 -25.01 22.11 -1.07
N PRO A 242 -26.07 21.34 -1.39
CA PRO A 242 -27.00 21.72 -2.44
C PRO A 242 -27.54 23.11 -2.12
N ARG A 243 -27.20 24.10 -2.96
CA ARG A 243 -27.82 25.42 -2.90
C ARG A 243 -29.31 25.19 -3.07
N HIS A 244 -30.11 25.60 -2.09
CA HIS A 244 -31.56 25.64 -2.19
C HIS A 244 -31.96 26.59 -3.33
N GLY A 245 -32.03 26.02 -4.55
CA GLY A 245 -32.60 26.61 -5.73
C GLY A 245 -34.12 26.58 -5.62
N ARG A 246 -34.68 27.76 -5.36
CA ARG A 246 -36.10 28.09 -5.35
C ARG A 246 -36.81 27.46 -6.56
N ILE A 247 -37.85 26.66 -6.30
CA ILE A 247 -38.73 26.04 -7.32
C ILE A 247 -39.42 27.15 -8.12
N SER A 248 -39.09 27.30 -9.41
CA SER A 248 -39.90 28.04 -10.38
C SER A 248 -40.68 27.06 -11.26
N ARG A 249 -41.99 27.26 -11.33
CA ARG A 249 -42.97 26.48 -12.11
C ARG A 249 -42.85 26.77 -13.63
N SER A 250 -43.42 25.83 -14.40
CA SER A 250 -43.72 25.82 -15.87
C SER A 250 -42.53 25.35 -16.74
N SER A 251 -42.65 24.32 -17.59
CA SER A 251 -43.58 24.19 -18.73
C SER A 251 -43.68 22.71 -19.25
N PRO A 252 -44.62 22.37 -20.16
CA PRO A 252 -45.30 21.06 -20.21
C PRO A 252 -44.70 20.01 -21.15
N LEU A 253 -45.06 18.73 -20.89
CA LEU A 253 -44.77 17.55 -21.70
C LEU A 253 -45.64 17.47 -22.96
N PRO A 254 -45.15 16.90 -24.08
CA PRO A 254 -45.94 16.69 -25.29
C PRO A 254 -46.83 15.43 -25.19
N PRO A 255 -48.05 15.44 -25.78
CA PRO A 255 -48.99 14.34 -25.68
C PRO A 255 -48.89 13.41 -26.89
N TRP A 256 -48.73 12.11 -26.67
CA TRP A 256 -49.44 11.10 -27.45
C TRP A 256 -49.41 9.72 -26.78
N LYS A 257 -50.63 9.19 -26.58
CA LYS A 257 -51.05 7.78 -26.47
C LYS A 257 -50.81 7.03 -25.16
N THR A 258 -51.79 7.22 -24.28
CA THR A 258 -52.66 6.18 -23.69
C THR A 258 -52.64 4.80 -24.40
N SER A 259 -52.45 3.72 -23.64
CA SER A 259 -53.49 2.70 -23.41
C SER A 259 -53.04 1.60 -22.43
N LEU A 260 -53.95 1.31 -21.50
CA LEU A 260 -54.22 0.06 -20.76
C LEU A 260 -53.74 -1.23 -21.45
N ALA A 261 -53.60 -2.39 -20.81
CA ALA A 261 -53.57 -2.88 -19.43
C ALA A 261 -53.44 -4.42 -19.57
N SER A 262 -53.14 -5.10 -18.46
CA SER A 262 -53.58 -6.48 -18.16
C SER A 262 -52.81 -7.67 -18.76
N SER A 263 -51.92 -8.21 -17.91
CA SER A 263 -51.97 -9.55 -17.30
C SER A 263 -51.85 -10.86 -18.10
N LYS A 264 -51.19 -11.81 -17.40
CA LYS A 264 -51.24 -13.29 -17.45
C LYS A 264 -50.23 -14.06 -18.33
N THR A 265 -49.15 -14.47 -17.65
CA THR A 265 -48.79 -15.86 -17.29
C THR A 265 -48.91 -16.99 -18.33
N TRP A 266 -47.79 -17.69 -18.60
CA TRP A 266 -47.50 -19.14 -18.37
C TRP A 266 -46.52 -19.73 -19.41
N ALA A 267 -45.65 -20.61 -18.88
CA ALA A 267 -45.09 -21.84 -19.48
C ALA A 267 -43.83 -21.82 -20.38
N ASN A 268 -42.77 -22.43 -19.81
CA ASN A 268 -41.94 -23.52 -20.33
C ASN A 268 -41.23 -23.43 -21.69
N SER A 269 -39.88 -23.29 -21.61
CA SER A 269 -38.82 -24.23 -22.07
C SER A 269 -38.74 -24.66 -23.58
N PRO A 270 -37.74 -25.45 -24.03
CA PRO A 270 -36.34 -25.03 -24.32
C PRO A 270 -35.78 -25.62 -25.65
N TRP A 271 -34.98 -24.91 -26.45
CA TRP A 271 -34.17 -25.48 -27.57
C TRP A 271 -33.06 -24.46 -27.91
N CYS A 272 -31.77 -24.72 -28.16
CA CYS A 272 -30.92 -25.91 -28.34
C CYS A 272 -29.53 -25.58 -27.75
#